data_AF-A0A350T2C7-F1
#
_entry.id   AF-A0A350T2C7-F1
#
_cell.length_a   1.000
_cell.length_b   1.000
_cell.length_c   1.000
_cell.angle_alpha   90.00
_cell.angle_beta   90.00
_cell.angle_gamma   90.00
#
_symmetry.space_group_name_H-M   'P 1'
#
loop_
_entity.id
_entity.type
_entity.pdbx_description
1 polymer ?
#
loop_
_entity_poly.entity_id
_entity_poly.type
_entity_poly.pdbx_seq_one_letter_code
_entity_poly.pdbx_strand_id
1 'polypeptide(L)'
;GVAHPLSYHIETFGTGVISDERLGALVMDMFDLRPLAIIEDLDLMRPIYRQVAAYGHFGRPDLDLPWERTDLAEALREAAGPLATRVS
;
A
#
# COMPACT_ATOMS: atom_id res chain seq x y z
N GLY A 1 -21.60 2.15 9.47
CA GLY A 1 -21.05 1.16 8.53
C GLY A 1 -20.02 0.31 9.26
N VAL A 2 -19.65 -0.84 8.70
CA VAL A 2 -18.51 -1.64 9.20
C VAL A 2 -17.23 -0.90 8.80
N ALA A 3 -16.35 -0.62 9.77
CA ALA A 3 -15.18 0.23 9.54
C ALA A 3 -14.03 -0.52 8.86
N HIS A 4 -13.75 -1.76 9.26
CA HIS A 4 -12.69 -2.58 8.68
C HIS A 4 -13.13 -3.32 7.42
N PRO A 5 -12.21 -3.63 6.49
CA PRO A 5 -12.51 -4.46 5.33
C PRO A 5 -13.02 -5.83 5.74
N LEU A 6 -13.97 -6.39 4.98
CA LEU A 6 -14.51 -7.74 5.21
C LEU A 6 -13.52 -8.84 4.80
N SER A 7 -12.68 -8.56 3.80
CA SER A 7 -11.64 -9.46 3.30
C SER A 7 -10.53 -8.65 2.63
N TYR A 8 -9.34 -9.27 2.54
CA TYR A 8 -8.21 -8.80 1.76
C TYR A 8 -7.52 -10.01 1.10
N HIS A 9 -6.82 -9.77 0.00
CA HIS A 9 -6.05 -10.79 -0.70
C HIS A 9 -4.80 -10.14 -1.31
N ILE A 10 -3.65 -10.79 -1.12
CA ILE A 10 -2.37 -10.38 -1.70
C ILE A 10 -1.86 -11.55 -2.54
N GLU A 11 -1.37 -11.23 -3.73
CA GLU A 11 -0.75 -12.17 -4.65
C GLU A 11 0.51 -11.54 -5.25
N THR A 12 1.67 -12.19 -5.09
CA THR A 12 2.94 -11.69 -5.66
C THR A 12 3.30 -12.32 -7.00
N PHE A 13 2.44 -13.17 -7.56
CA PHE A 13 2.66 -13.90 -8.82
C PHE A 13 4.02 -14.63 -8.87
N GLY A 14 4.47 -15.16 -7.72
CA GLY A 14 5.74 -15.89 -7.58
C GLY A 14 6.99 -15.01 -7.52
N THR A 15 6.84 -13.68 -7.46
CA THR A 15 7.96 -12.73 -7.35
C THR A 15 8.28 -12.35 -5.91
N GLY A 16 7.40 -12.70 -4.95
CA GLY A 16 7.57 -12.42 -3.54
C GLY A 16 8.86 -12.99 -2.96
N VAL A 17 9.46 -12.23 -2.04
CA VAL A 17 10.65 -12.64 -1.27
C VAL A 17 10.30 -13.18 0.12
N ILE A 18 9.03 -13.04 0.50
CA ILE A 18 8.36 -13.68 1.64
C ILE A 18 7.01 -14.24 1.12
N SER A 19 6.32 -15.08 1.91
CA SER A 19 5.03 -15.62 1.48
C SER A 19 3.95 -14.54 1.39
N ASP A 20 2.96 -14.74 0.53
CA ASP A 20 1.84 -13.81 0.33
C ASP A 20 1.03 -13.64 1.62
N GLU A 21 0.90 -14.68 2.44
CA GLU A 21 0.24 -14.62 3.75
C GLU A 21 1.01 -13.74 4.72
N ARG A 22 2.34 -13.86 4.76
CA ARG A 22 3.19 -13.02 5.63
C ARG A 22 3.18 -11.58 5.17
N LEU A 23 3.24 -11.33 3.86
CA LEU A 23 3.09 -9.99 3.29
C LEU A 23 1.72 -9.40 3.62
N GLY A 24 0.65 -10.20 3.51
CA GLY A 24 -0.71 -9.86 3.90
C GLY A 24 -0.81 -9.40 5.36
N ALA A 25 -0.24 -10.17 6.28
CA ALA A 25 -0.21 -9.79 7.69
C ALA A 25 0.51 -8.45 7.92
N LEU A 26 1.69 -8.26 7.31
CA LEU A 26 2.43 -7.00 7.42
C LEU A 26 1.65 -5.81 6.87
N VAL A 27 0.97 -5.97 5.73
CA VAL A 27 0.12 -4.91 5.15
C VAL A 27 -1.04 -4.57 6.09
N MET A 28 -1.70 -5.58 6.68
CA MET A 28 -2.81 -5.32 7.61
C MET A 28 -2.36 -4.70 8.94
N ASP A 29 -1.12 -4.93 9.36
CA ASP A 29 -0.55 -4.33 10.57
C ASP A 29 -0.07 -2.88 10.33
N MET A 30 0.40 -2.58 9.11
CA MET A 30 0.99 -1.29 8.76
C MET A 30 0.02 -0.28 8.15
N PHE A 31 -1.03 -0.75 7.47
CA PHE A 31 -2.00 0.11 6.78
C PHE A 31 -3.37 0.00 7.44
N ASP A 32 -3.87 1.11 7.98
CA ASP A 32 -5.23 1.16 8.51
C ASP A 32 -6.24 1.36 7.36
N LEU A 33 -6.80 0.25 6.89
CA LEU A 33 -7.72 0.24 5.76
C LEU A 33 -9.15 0.70 6.10
N ARG A 34 -9.39 1.30 7.27
CA ARG A 34 -10.67 1.95 7.56
C ARG A 34 -10.84 3.18 6.65
N PRO A 35 -12.06 3.46 6.14
CA PRO A 35 -12.27 4.60 5.25
C PRO A 35 -11.79 5.95 5.79
N LEU A 36 -11.98 6.20 7.09
CA LEU A 36 -11.52 7.44 7.71
C LEU A 36 -9.99 7.50 7.80
N ALA A 37 -9.35 6.40 8.20
CA ALA A 37 -7.89 6.35 8.29
C ALA A 37 -7.23 6.51 6.91
N ILE A 38 -7.79 5.89 5.85
CA ILE A 38 -7.33 6.13 4.46
C ILE A 38 -7.41 7.61 4.09
N ILE A 39 -8.49 8.31 4.46
CA ILE A 39 -8.65 9.74 4.19
C ILE A 39 -7.61 10.57 4.94
N GLU A 40 -7.34 10.22 6.19
CA GLU A 40 -6.37 10.89 7.06
C GLU A 40 -4.93 10.65 6.60
N ASP A 41 -4.52 9.38 6.43
CA ASP A 41 -3.17 8.98 6.05
C ASP A 41 -2.76 9.54 4.68
N LEU A 42 -3.70 9.59 3.73
CA LEU A 42 -3.46 10.12 2.39
C LEU A 42 -3.84 11.60 2.26
N ASP A 43 -4.27 12.28 3.33
CA ASP A 43 -4.69 13.69 3.31
C ASP A 43 -5.61 14.02 2.11
N LEU A 44 -6.69 13.25 1.99
CA LEU A 44 -7.56 13.25 0.79
C LEU A 44 -8.56 14.41 0.75
N MET A 45 -8.80 15.11 1.87
CA MET A 45 -9.78 16.21 1.95
C MET A 45 -9.24 17.53 1.39
N ARG A 46 -8.66 17.48 0.18
CA ARG A 46 -8.02 18.59 -0.53
C ARG A 46 -8.42 18.61 -2.02
N PRO A 47 -8.34 19.77 -2.70
CA PRO A 47 -8.74 19.88 -4.11
C PRO A 47 -7.68 19.32 -5.08
N ILE A 48 -7.26 18.06 -4.92
CA ILE A 48 -6.17 17.42 -5.68
C ILE A 48 -6.64 16.56 -6.86
N TYR A 49 -7.94 16.50 -7.13
CA TYR A 49 -8.52 15.52 -8.06
C TYR A 49 -8.58 15.95 -9.53
N ARG A 50 -8.56 17.25 -9.83
CA ARG A 50 -8.70 17.73 -11.23
C ARG A 50 -7.55 17.26 -12.13
N GLN A 51 -6.33 17.21 -11.60
CA GLN A 51 -5.10 16.84 -12.33
C GLN A 51 -5.04 15.35 -12.74
N VAL A 52 -5.81 14.48 -12.07
CA VAL A 52 -5.87 13.04 -12.37
C VAL A 52 -7.12 12.64 -13.17
N ALA A 53 -8.00 13.59 -13.50
CA ALA A 53 -9.21 13.34 -14.29
C ALA A 53 -8.92 12.96 -15.76
N ALA A 54 -7.68 13.17 -16.21
CA ALA A 54 -7.17 12.75 -17.50
C ALA A 54 -5.77 12.14 -17.32
N TYR A 55 -5.39 11.26 -18.23
CA TYR A 55 -4.08 10.58 -18.25
C TYR A 55 -3.81 9.67 -17.04
N GLY A 56 -4.85 9.21 -16.36
CA GLY A 56 -4.78 8.20 -15.30
C GLY A 56 -4.49 8.75 -13.90
N HIS A 57 -4.85 7.95 -12.90
CA HIS A 57 -4.68 8.26 -11.47
C HIS A 57 -3.35 7.79 -10.89
N PHE A 58 -2.68 6.85 -11.56
CA PHE A 58 -1.49 6.17 -11.06
C PHE A 58 -0.29 6.34 -11.98
N GLY A 59 0.92 6.20 -11.44
CA GLY A 59 2.16 6.27 -12.21
C GLY A 59 2.42 7.66 -12.79
N ARG A 60 2.07 8.70 -12.02
CA ARG A 60 2.20 10.12 -12.37
C ARG A 60 3.29 10.78 -11.54
N PRO A 61 4.59 10.49 -11.79
CA PRO A 61 5.70 11.07 -11.02
C PRO A 61 5.83 12.59 -11.22
N ASP A 62 5.13 13.15 -12.21
CA ASP A 62 5.02 14.58 -12.45
C ASP A 62 4.03 15.29 -11.51
N LEU A 63 3.26 14.54 -10.70
CA LEU A 63 2.27 15.06 -9.75
C LEU A 63 2.64 14.66 -8.31
N ASP A 64 2.38 15.55 -7.34
CA ASP A 64 2.45 15.20 -5.91
C ASP A 64 1.12 14.57 -5.46
N LEU A 65 1.02 13.26 -5.64
CA LEU A 65 -0.14 12.47 -5.23
C LEU A 65 0.22 11.63 -3.99
N PRO A 66 -0.57 11.70 -2.91
CA PRO A 66 -0.23 11.05 -1.65
C PRO A 66 -0.14 9.53 -1.77
N TRP A 67 -0.97 8.89 -2.62
CA TRP A 67 -0.96 7.45 -2.85
C TRP A 67 0.20 6.96 -3.74
N GLU A 68 0.97 7.85 -4.36
CA GLU A 68 2.17 7.50 -5.14
C GLU A 68 3.45 7.54 -4.28
N ARG A 69 3.34 7.98 -3.01
CA ARG A 69 4.49 8.03 -2.11
C ARG A 69 4.90 6.62 -1.69
N THR A 70 6.21 6.42 -1.56
CA THR A 70 6.84 5.14 -1.17
C THR A 70 7.53 5.24 0.19
N ASP A 71 7.05 6.15 1.04
CA ASP A 71 7.58 6.44 2.38
C ASP A 71 7.47 5.25 3.35
N LEU A 72 6.53 4.34 3.14
CA LEU A 72 6.40 3.09 3.91
C LEU A 72 7.26 1.93 3.38
N ALA A 73 7.91 2.07 2.22
CA ALA A 73 8.66 0.98 1.61
C ALA A 73 9.82 0.48 2.49
N GLU A 74 10.55 1.39 3.12
CA GLU A 74 11.64 1.07 4.02
C GLU A 74 11.13 0.33 5.27
N ALA A 75 10.08 0.86 5.89
CA ALA A 75 9.48 0.25 7.08
C ALA A 75 8.94 -1.16 6.79
N LEU A 76 8.33 -1.35 5.61
CA LEU A 76 7.84 -2.67 5.18
C LEU A 76 9.00 -3.64 4.95
N ARG A 77 10.11 -3.19 4.37
CA ARG A 77 11.31 -4.01 4.18
C ARG A 77 11.90 -4.46 5.51
N GLU A 78 12.05 -3.55 6.46
CA GLU A 78 12.56 -3.87 7.79
C GLU A 78 11.63 -4.84 8.53
N ALA A 79 10.30 -4.66 8.44
CA ALA A 79 9.32 -5.57 9.03
C ALA A 79 9.29 -6.96 8.38
N ALA A 80 9.56 -7.05 7.08
CA ALA A 80 9.74 -8.32 6.38
C ALA A 80 10.98 -9.09 6.87
N GLY A 81 11.97 -8.38 7.42
CA GLY A 81 13.20 -8.95 7.93
C GLY A 81 14.13 -9.44 6.83
N PRO A 82 15.22 -10.14 7.19
CA PRO A 82 16.18 -10.63 6.21
C PRO A 82 15.52 -11.61 5.23
N LEU A 83 15.83 -11.43 3.94
CA LEU A 83 15.35 -12.33 2.90
C LEU A 83 15.83 -13.74 3.23
N ALA A 84 14.91 -14.69 3.38
CA ALA A 84 15.28 -16.09 3.46
C ALA A 84 16.06 -16.41 2.18
N THR A 85 17.32 -16.81 2.32
CA THR A 85 18.15 -17.25 1.19
C THR A 85 17.36 -18.34 0.47
N ARG A 86 17.05 -18.13 -0.81
CA ARG A 86 16.35 -19.13 -1.63
C ARG A 86 17.11 -20.45 -1.51
N VAL A 87 16.55 -21.42 -0.77
CA VAL A 87 17.03 -22.80 -0.83
C VAL A 87 16.68 -23.29 -2.24
N SER A 88 17.73 -23.70 -2.95
CA SER A 88 17.70 -24.18 -4.33
C SER A 88 16.88 -25.45 -4.47
#